data_AF-A0A355GFR8-F1
#
_entry.id   AF-A0A355GFR8-F1
#
_cell.length_a   1.000
_cell.length_b   1.000
_cell.length_c   1.000
_cell.angle_alpha   90.00
_cell.angle_beta   90.00
_cell.angle_gamma   90.00
#
_symmetry.space_group_name_H-M   'P 1'
#
loop_
_entity.id
_entity.type
_entity.pdbx_description
1 polymer ?
#
loop_
_entity_poly.entity_id
_entity_poly.type
_entity_poly.pdbx_seq_one_letter_code
_entity_poly.pdbx_strand_id
1 'polypeptide(L)' 'MNAWAKPAYVIVSGGQKQTIPVLKKTFSENTQIYSTRQHGAIVCQVDKTGNLTVKPFRRDDNQKEPPVQQADFNLHRAN' A
#
# COMPACT_ATOMS: atom_id res chain seq x y z
N MET A 1 -25.61 -3.23 -6.30
CA MET A 1 -24.22 -3.64 -6.57
C MET A 1 -23.68 -4.31 -5.31
N ASN A 2 -23.40 -5.62 -5.35
CA ASN A 2 -22.68 -6.27 -4.25
C ASN A 2 -21.21 -5.87 -4.37
N ALA A 3 -20.74 -5.02 -3.46
CA ALA A 3 -19.32 -4.70 -3.39
C ALA A 3 -18.54 -6.01 -3.13
N TRP A 4 -17.67 -6.38 -4.08
CA TRP A 4 -16.86 -7.59 -4.02
C TRP A 4 -15.91 -7.63 -2.81
N ALA A 5 -15.67 -6.49 -2.17
CA ALA A 5 -14.96 -6.35 -0.91
C ALA A 5 -15.54 -5.22 -0.06
N LYS A 6 -15.49 -5.38 1.28
CA LYS A 6 -15.79 -4.34 2.28
C LYS A 6 -14.53 -4.03 3.10
N PRO A 7 -13.51 -3.40 2.50
CA PRO A 7 -12.23 -3.21 3.17
C PRO A 7 -12.33 -2.16 4.29
N ALA A 8 -11.63 -2.41 5.39
CA ALA A 8 -11.34 -1.38 6.40
C ALA A 8 -10.29 -0.37 5.88
N TYR A 9 -9.37 -0.82 5.02
CA TYR A 9 -8.27 -0.02 4.50
C TYR A 9 -8.10 -0.20 2.98
N VAL A 10 -7.85 0.88 2.26
CA VAL A 10 -7.57 0.88 0.82
C VAL A 10 -6.26 1.62 0.57
N ILE A 11 -5.28 0.96 -0.04
CA ILE A 11 -3.99 1.55 -0.39
C ILE A 11 -3.91 1.71 -1.91
N VAL A 12 -3.70 2.94 -2.37
CA VAL A 12 -3.59 3.29 -3.79
C VAL A 12 -2.13 3.57 -4.14
N SER A 13 -1.49 2.62 -4.81
CA SER A 13 -0.16 2.79 -5.39
C SER A 13 -0.24 3.42 -6.79
N GLY A 14 0.51 4.49 -7.06
CA GLY A 14 0.67 5.05 -8.42
C GLY A 14 -0.55 5.79 -9.01
N GLY A 15 -1.42 6.40 -8.20
CA GLY A 15 -2.69 6.96 -8.69
C GLY A 15 -2.62 8.33 -9.39
N GLN A 16 -3.25 8.45 -10.56
CA GLN A 16 -3.70 9.75 -11.09
C GLN A 16 -4.67 10.45 -10.10
N LYS A 17 -4.91 11.77 -10.27
CA LYS A 17 -5.49 12.65 -9.21
C LYS A 17 -6.94 12.28 -8.91
N GLN A 18 -7.57 11.60 -9.85
CA GLN A 18 -9.01 11.53 -10.00
C GLN A 18 -9.64 10.36 -9.23
N THR A 19 -8.85 9.36 -8.80
CA THR A 19 -9.43 8.13 -8.24
C THR A 19 -9.89 8.26 -6.79
N ILE A 20 -9.24 9.06 -5.94
CA ILE A 20 -9.58 9.11 -4.50
C ILE A 20 -11.02 9.56 -4.22
N PRO A 21 -11.57 10.63 -4.83
CA PRO A 21 -12.97 11.02 -4.62
C PRO A 21 -13.96 9.95 -5.05
N VAL A 22 -13.64 9.19 -6.10
CA VAL A 22 -14.46 8.07 -6.57
C VAL A 22 -14.42 6.93 -5.55
N LEU A 23 -13.23 6.55 -5.07
CA LEU A 23 -13.08 5.49 -4.07
C LEU A 23 -13.81 5.83 -2.76
N LYS A 24 -13.84 7.10 -2.34
CA LYS A 24 -14.64 7.56 -1.19
C LYS A 24 -16.14 7.39 -1.37
N LYS A 25 -16.65 7.46 -2.62
CA LYS A 25 -18.07 7.19 -2.93
C LYS A 25 -18.37 5.70 -3.05
N THR A 26 -17.38 4.91 -3.45
CA THR A 26 -17.53 3.46 -3.66
C THR A 26 -17.45 2.67 -2.35
N PHE A 27 -16.61 3.09 -1.42
CA PHE A 27 -16.41 2.41 -0.14
C PHE A 27 -17.18 3.08 1.00
N SER A 28 -17.24 2.40 2.14
CA SER A 28 -17.86 2.94 3.35
C SER A 28 -17.13 4.21 3.81
N GLU A 29 -17.85 5.12 4.47
CA GLU A 29 -17.25 6.29 5.12
C GLU A 29 -16.18 5.92 6.16
N ASN A 30 -16.27 4.72 6.74
CA ASN A 30 -15.31 4.18 7.71
C ASN A 30 -14.07 3.57 7.05
N THR A 31 -14.05 3.42 5.72
CA THR A 31 -12.90 2.89 5.00
C THR A 31 -11.79 3.94 4.94
N GLN A 32 -10.62 3.60 5.49
CA GLN A 32 -9.46 4.48 5.46
C GLN A 32 -8.72 4.33 4.13
N ILE A 33 -8.54 5.43 3.40
CA ILE A 33 -7.91 5.43 2.09
C ILE A 33 -6.55 6.13 2.16
N TYR A 34 -5.50 5.40 1.82
CA TYR A 34 -4.13 5.89 1.70
C TYR A 34 -3.71 5.94 0.23
N SER A 35 -2.91 6.93 -0.13
CA SER A 35 -2.37 7.06 -1.49
C SER A 35 -0.91 7.44 -1.47
N THR A 36 -0.11 6.69 -2.21
CA THR A 36 1.32 6.97 -2.40
C THR A 36 1.58 8.30 -3.09
N ARG A 37 0.60 8.85 -3.80
CA ARG A 37 0.71 10.19 -4.39
C ARG A 37 0.64 11.31 -3.36
N GLN A 38 -0.20 11.13 -2.33
CA GLN A 38 -0.35 12.12 -1.25
C GLN A 38 0.68 11.89 -0.13
N HIS A 39 0.99 10.63 0.16
CA HIS A 39 1.76 10.23 1.34
C HIS A 39 3.20 9.82 1.00
N GLY A 40 3.57 9.80 -0.29
CA GLY A 40 4.86 9.25 -0.74
C GLY A 40 4.91 7.73 -0.59
N ALA A 41 6.13 7.19 -0.54
CA ALA A 41 6.31 5.79 -0.15
C ALA A 41 5.81 5.59 1.29
N ILE A 42 5.11 4.49 1.54
CA ILE A 42 4.53 4.17 2.86
C ILE A 42 4.90 2.75 3.27
N VAL A 43 5.11 2.58 4.58
CA VAL A 43 5.26 1.28 5.23
C VAL A 43 3.91 0.90 5.84
N CYS A 44 3.46 -0.32 5.53
CA CYS A 44 2.23 -0.89 6.05
C CYS A 44 2.61 -2.03 7.01
N GLN A 45 2.31 -1.85 8.30
CA GLN A 45 2.54 -2.87 9.31
C GLN A 45 1.19 -3.43 9.74
N VAL A 46 1.00 -4.74 9.56
CA VAL A 46 -0.19 -5.46 10.01
C VAL A 46 0.19 -6.27 11.24
N ASP A 47 -0.52 -6.06 12.35
CA ASP A 47 -0.29 -6.83 13.56
C ASP A 47 -1.03 -8.18 13.54
N LYS A 48 -0.80 -9.02 14.56
CA LYS A 48 -1.44 -10.34 14.69
C LYS A 48 -2.96 -10.28 14.89
N THR A 49 -3.49 -9.12 15.27
CA THR A 49 -4.93 -8.88 15.44
C THR A 49 -5.58 -8.31 14.17
N GLY A 50 -4.81 -8.08 13.11
CA GLY A 50 -5.28 -7.56 11.83
C GLY A 50 -5.38 -6.04 11.77
N ASN A 51 -4.86 -5.29 12.77
CA ASN A 51 -4.84 -3.83 12.68
C ASN A 51 -3.72 -3.37 11.76
N LEU A 52 -4.03 -2.41 10.90
CA LEU A 52 -3.07 -1.78 10.01
C LEU A 52 -2.54 -0.48 10.63
N THR A 53 -1.22 -0.38 10.73
CA THR A 53 -0.52 0.89 10.98
C THR A 53 0.18 1.33 9.69
N VAL A 54 -0.10 2.55 9.24
CA VAL A 54 0.55 3.15 8.05
C VAL A 54 1.49 4.25 8.50
N LYS A 55 2.75 4.20 8.05
CA LYS A 55 3.76 5.23 8.32
C LYS A 55 4.43 5.68 7.03
N PRO A 56 4.85 6.95 6.90
CA PRO A 56 5.70 7.37 5.80
C PRO A 56 6.99 6.54 5.78
N PHE A 57 7.43 6.13 4.59
CA PHE A 57 8.75 5.54 4.41
C PHE A 57 9.79 6.64 4.58
N ARG A 58 10.40 6.72 5.76
CA ARG A 58 11.65 7.45 5.94
C ARG A 58 12.77 6.47 5.64
N ARG A 59 13.69 6.83 4.73
CA ARG A 59 15.04 6.29 4.81
C ARG A 59 15.62 6.86 6.11
N ASP A 60 15.74 6.05 7.15
CA ASP A 60 16.73 6.36 8.17
C ASP A 60 18.07 6.25 7.46
N ASP A 61 18.68 7.37 7.05
CA ASP A 61 20.04 7.41 6.48
C ASP A 61 21.12 6.87 7.45
N ASN A 62 20.71 6.37 8.63
CA ASN A 62 21.55 5.73 9.64
C ASN A 62 21.38 4.21 9.76
N GLN A 63 20.51 3.56 8.98
CA GLN A 63 20.59 2.10 8.83
C GLN A 63 21.55 1.77 7.70
N LYS A 64 22.79 1.40 8.05
CA LYS A 64 23.71 0.67 7.17
C LYS A 64 22.94 -0.52 6.60
N GLU A 65 22.47 -0.42 5.36
CA GLU A 65 21.91 -1.56 4.64
C GLU A 65 22.99 -2.66 4.61
N PRO A 66 22.69 -3.90 5.05
CA PRO A 66 23.50 -5.02 4.62
C PRO A 66 23.36 -5.13 3.09
N PRO A 67 24.43 -5.52 2.37
CA PRO A 67 24.41 -5.50 0.90
C PRO A 67 23.25 -6.35 0.40
N VAL A 68 22.33 -5.70 -0.33
CA VAL A 68 21.25 -6.38 -1.04
C VAL A 68 21.91 -7.31 -2.05
N GLN A 69 21.94 -8.60 -1.75
CA GLN A 69 22.16 -9.62 -2.75
C GLN A 69 21.01 -9.51 -3.75
N GLN A 70 21.35 -9.05 -4.95
CA GLN A 70 20.48 -8.95 -6.10
C GLN A 70 19.98 -10.37 -6.41
N ALA A 71 18.81 -10.73 -5.88
CA ALA A 71 18.16 -11.97 -6.25
C ALA A 71 17.66 -11.79 -7.68
N ASP A 72 18.35 -12.39 -8.64
CA ASP A 72 17.88 -12.59 -10.01
C ASP A 72 16.48 -13.22 -9.95
N PHE A 73 15.45 -12.41 -10.16
CA PHE A 73 14.09 -12.88 -10.39
C PHE A 73 14.03 -13.50 -11.79
N ASN A 74 14.54 -14.72 -11.92
CA ASN A 74 14.34 -15.55 -13.09
C ASN A 74 12.89 -16.06 -13.10
N LEU A 75 11.97 -15.25 -13.66
CA LEU A 75 10.63 -15.69 -13.96
C LEU A 75 10.69 -16.72 -15.09
N HIS A 76 10.78 -18.01 -14.73
CA HIS A 76 10.60 -19.09 -15.69
C HIS A 76 9.18 -19.00 -16.24
N ARG A 77 9.09 -18.64 -17.52
CA ARG A 77 7.87 -18.71 -18.32
C ARG A 77 7.50 -20.19 -18.45
N ALA A 78 6.51 -20.64 -17.69
CA ALA A 78 5.91 -21.95 -17.88
C ALA A 78 4.93 -21.87 -19.07
N ASN A 79 5.37 -22.46 -20.18
CA ASN A 79 4.67 -22.83 -21.44
C ASN A 79 3.68 -21.82 -22.03
#